data_AF-A0A4Y6KLR9-F1
#
_entry.id   AF-A0A4Y6KLR9-F1
#
_cell.length_a   1.000
_cell.length_b   1.000
_cell.length_c   1.000
_cell.angle_alpha   90.00
_cell.angle_beta   90.00
_cell.angle_gamma   90.00
#
_symmetry.space_group_name_H-M   'P 1'
#
loop_
_entity.id
_entity.type
_entity.pdbx_description
1 polymer ?
#
loop_
_entity_poly.entity_id
_entity_poly.type
_entity_poly.pdbx_seq_one_letter_code
_entity_poly.pdbx_strand_id
1 'polypeptide(L)'
;MPRHPRATQRGRRGFLAAAGALLLGASPPLRALMPLAPGRAVDAVPQLDAEQSRAFRAWVVRIADAQIRRGPTPRWTHRDCAGLVRFAVAEALAEHDLRWRRAMGMDGRLPPEAVPDALRAELRHQWKRPDGSTGAYVNAIGLVQENSRAVGRDLRLARPADLLFFDQGEAQHLMLWTGRRIVYHNGAEPRPGDDGLRAVSPRELLQWADTRWRPDAANPNFAGVYTLAFLT
;
A
#
# COMPACT_ATOMS: atom_id res chain seq x y z
N MET A 1 -44.70 7.10 13.22
CA MET A 1 -45.16 6.60 14.53
C MET A 1 -44.29 5.41 14.94
N PRO A 2 -43.57 5.48 16.06
CA PRO A 2 -42.70 4.44 16.58
C PRO A 2 -43.47 3.49 17.53
N ARG A 3 -43.04 2.23 17.65
CA ARG A 3 -43.43 1.33 18.75
C ARG A 3 -42.22 0.60 19.31
N HIS A 4 -41.87 0.95 20.55
CA HIS A 4 -41.05 0.17 21.47
C HIS A 4 -41.84 -1.00 22.07
N PRO A 5 -41.16 -2.00 22.63
CA PRO A 5 -41.63 -2.71 23.81
C PRO A 5 -40.85 -2.31 25.09
N ARG A 6 -41.62 -2.08 26.17
CA ARG A 6 -41.21 -1.90 27.58
C ARG A 6 -40.76 -3.25 28.17
N ALA A 7 -39.59 -3.33 28.81
CA ALA A 7 -39.30 -3.15 30.24
C ALA A 7 -39.84 -4.26 31.18
N THR A 8 -38.92 -4.92 31.88
CA THR A 8 -39.19 -5.52 33.19
C THR A 8 -38.10 -5.09 34.18
N GLN A 9 -38.58 -4.66 35.34
CA GLN A 9 -37.91 -4.00 36.45
C GLN A 9 -37.89 -4.96 37.64
N ARG A 10 -36.75 -5.11 38.33
CA ARG A 10 -36.57 -5.61 39.70
C ARG A 10 -35.11 -5.31 40.06
N GLY A 11 -34.69 -4.74 41.18
CA GLY A 11 -35.27 -4.16 42.39
C GLY A 11 -34.05 -3.77 43.26
N ARG A 12 -34.02 -2.55 43.82
CA ARG A 12 -32.91 -2.05 44.67
C ARG A 12 -33.18 -2.35 46.15
N ARG A 13 -32.12 -2.61 46.92
CA ARG A 13 -31.86 -2.37 48.39
C ARG A 13 -31.07 -3.55 48.97
N GLY A 14 -30.04 -3.45 49.83
CA GLY A 14 -29.39 -2.33 50.54
C GLY A 14 -27.92 -2.69 50.86
N PHE A 15 -27.06 -1.70 51.07
CA PHE A 15 -26.47 -1.25 52.36
C PHE A 15 -25.22 -2.02 52.86
N LEU A 16 -24.08 -1.34 52.65
CA LEU A 16 -22.90 -1.11 53.51
C LEU A 16 -22.49 -2.14 54.58
N ALA A 17 -21.24 -2.64 54.43
CA ALA A 17 -20.27 -2.70 55.53
C ALA A 17 -18.85 -2.71 54.94
N ALA A 18 -18.14 -1.58 55.08
CA ALA A 18 -16.71 -1.49 54.82
C ALA A 18 -15.98 -1.66 56.16
N ALA A 19 -15.19 -2.73 56.29
CA ALA A 19 -14.24 -2.91 57.37
C ALA A 19 -12.84 -2.94 56.75
N GLY A 20 -12.00 -2.00 57.19
CA GLY A 20 -10.64 -1.82 56.72
C GLY A 20 -9.70 -2.91 57.21
N ALA A 21 -8.73 -3.24 56.36
CA ALA A 21 -7.49 -3.88 56.74
C ALA A 21 -6.35 -3.15 56.05
N LEU A 22 -5.55 -2.42 56.84
CA LEU A 22 -4.25 -1.91 56.43
C LEU A 22 -3.33 -3.12 56.22
N LEU A 23 -2.95 -3.39 54.97
CA LEU A 23 -1.84 -4.27 54.65
C LEU A 23 -0.71 -3.40 54.09
N LEU A 24 0.37 -3.28 54.87
CA LEU A 24 1.66 -2.73 54.45
C LEU A 24 2.24 -3.64 53.37
N GLY A 25 1.96 -3.33 52.10
CA GLY A 25 2.60 -3.97 50.96
C GLY A 25 4.03 -3.48 50.84
N ALA A 26 5.00 -4.38 51.01
CA ALA A 26 6.38 -4.13 50.67
C ALA A 26 6.49 -3.85 49.17
N SER A 27 6.87 -2.62 48.80
CA SER A 27 7.14 -2.26 47.41
C SER A 27 8.26 -3.15 46.86
N PRO A 28 8.07 -3.83 45.72
CA PRO A 28 9.20 -4.47 45.04
C PRO A 28 10.20 -3.38 44.63
N PRO A 29 11.52 -3.63 44.70
CA PRO A 29 12.49 -2.65 44.24
C PRO A 29 12.20 -2.34 42.77
N LEU A 30 12.13 -1.05 42.44
CA LEU A 30 12.09 -0.56 41.07
C LEU A 30 13.18 -1.27 40.28
N ARG A 31 12.78 -2.20 39.39
CA ARG A 31 13.65 -2.68 38.34
C ARG A 31 13.99 -1.48 37.48
N ALA A 32 15.20 -0.96 37.66
CA ALA A 32 15.79 0.01 36.75
C ALA A 32 15.60 -0.50 35.33
N LEU A 33 15.04 0.34 34.46
CA LEU A 33 14.97 0.12 33.04
C LEU A 33 16.40 -0.09 32.54
N MET A 34 16.78 -1.35 32.31
CA MET A 34 18.01 -1.63 31.59
C MET A 34 17.87 -1.01 30.19
N PRO A 35 18.92 -0.35 29.67
CA PRO A 35 18.89 0.14 28.30
C PRO A 35 18.61 -1.04 27.37
N LEU A 36 17.55 -0.89 26.58
CA LEU A 36 17.19 -1.78 25.49
C LEU A 36 18.45 -2.02 24.63
N ALA A 37 18.85 -3.28 24.49
CA ALA A 37 19.99 -3.67 23.68
C ALA A 37 19.86 -3.06 22.27
N PRO A 38 20.95 -2.55 21.67
CA PRO A 38 20.89 -1.96 20.34
C PRO A 38 20.57 -3.05 19.31
N GLY A 39 19.58 -2.76 18.46
CA GLY A 39 19.42 -3.36 17.14
C GLY A 39 18.82 -4.76 17.13
N ARG A 40 17.49 -4.85 16.97
CA ARG A 40 16.97 -5.86 16.05
C ARG A 40 17.65 -5.57 14.72
N ALA A 41 18.47 -6.50 14.22
CA ALA A 41 19.00 -6.40 12.87
C ALA A 41 17.82 -6.10 11.96
N VAL A 42 17.80 -4.89 11.39
CA VAL A 42 16.86 -4.57 10.34
C VAL A 42 17.36 -5.41 9.19
N ASP A 43 16.67 -6.50 8.87
CA ASP A 43 16.99 -7.29 7.68
C ASP A 43 17.11 -6.29 6.53
N ALA A 44 18.32 -6.20 5.96
CA ALA A 44 18.59 -5.23 4.93
C ALA A 44 17.70 -5.57 3.73
N VAL A 45 16.73 -4.71 3.43
CA VAL A 45 15.87 -4.88 2.27
C VAL A 45 16.77 -4.90 1.03
N PRO A 46 16.75 -5.95 0.20
CA PRO A 46 17.54 -6.01 -1.02
C PRO A 46 17.32 -4.74 -1.84
N GLN A 47 18.40 -4.08 -2.25
CA GLN A 47 18.33 -2.81 -2.98
C GLN A 47 18.68 -3.04 -4.44
N LEU A 48 17.89 -2.47 -5.33
CA LEU A 48 18.25 -2.32 -6.73
C LEU A 48 19.21 -1.14 -6.87
N ASP A 49 20.22 -1.28 -7.73
CA ASP A 49 21.06 -0.15 -8.11
C ASP A 49 20.29 0.85 -9.00
N ALA A 50 20.97 1.94 -9.40
CA ALA A 50 20.34 3.00 -10.18
C ALA A 50 19.87 2.55 -11.57
N GLU A 51 20.56 1.62 -12.23
CA GLU A 51 20.18 1.11 -13.55
C GLU A 51 19.02 0.13 -13.44
N GLN A 52 19.13 -0.82 -12.52
CA GLN A 52 18.09 -1.78 -12.16
C GLN A 52 16.81 -1.06 -11.76
N SER A 53 16.90 -0.03 -10.92
CA SER A 53 15.77 0.81 -10.51
C SER A 53 15.12 1.51 -11.69
N ARG A 54 15.89 2.06 -12.64
CA ARG A 54 15.33 2.69 -13.86
C ARG A 54 14.60 1.67 -14.72
N ALA A 55 15.19 0.50 -14.97
CA ALA A 55 14.57 -0.56 -15.76
C ALA A 55 13.29 -1.08 -15.10
N PHE A 56 13.34 -1.36 -13.80
CA PHE A 56 12.20 -1.81 -13.02
C PHE A 56 11.05 -0.80 -13.05
N ARG A 57 11.32 0.49 -12.84
CA ARG A 57 10.31 1.55 -12.92
C ARG A 57 9.66 1.59 -14.31
N ALA A 58 10.44 1.44 -15.37
CA ALA A 58 9.93 1.39 -16.73
C ALA A 58 9.02 0.17 -16.96
N TRP A 59 9.37 -0.99 -16.38
CA TRP A 59 8.53 -2.18 -16.42
C TRP A 59 7.20 -2.01 -15.69
N VAL A 60 7.22 -1.52 -14.44
CA VAL A 60 5.99 -1.25 -13.66
C VAL A 60 5.05 -0.33 -14.43
N VAL A 61 5.58 0.77 -14.99
CA VAL A 61 4.79 1.69 -15.81
C VAL A 61 4.25 0.99 -17.05
N ARG A 62 5.08 0.26 -17.81
CA ARG A 62 4.65 -0.45 -19.04
C ARG A 62 3.53 -1.44 -18.77
N ILE A 63 3.58 -2.13 -17.63
CA ILE A 63 2.59 -3.12 -17.19
C ILE A 63 1.29 -2.45 -16.79
N ALA A 64 1.35 -1.43 -15.93
CA ALA A 64 0.16 -0.69 -15.50
C ALA A 64 -0.56 -0.05 -16.70
N ASP A 65 0.18 0.59 -17.59
CA ASP A 65 -0.33 1.17 -18.84
C ASP A 65 -1.02 0.14 -19.74
N ALA A 66 -0.48 -1.09 -19.80
CA ALA A 66 -1.09 -2.16 -20.58
C ALA A 66 -2.43 -2.59 -19.99
N GLN A 67 -2.53 -2.69 -18.65
CA GLN A 67 -3.81 -3.00 -17.99
C GLN A 67 -4.86 -1.92 -18.25
N ILE A 68 -4.48 -0.64 -18.17
CA ILE A 68 -5.40 0.47 -18.47
C ILE A 68 -5.91 0.42 -19.90
N ARG A 69 -5.05 0.14 -20.88
CA ARG A 69 -5.43 0.22 -22.30
C ARG A 69 -6.18 -1.00 -22.82
N ARG A 70 -5.81 -2.19 -22.34
CA ARG A 70 -6.33 -3.47 -22.86
C ARG A 70 -7.37 -4.11 -21.93
N GLY A 71 -7.58 -3.53 -20.75
CA GLY A 71 -8.29 -4.15 -19.65
C GLY A 71 -7.40 -5.10 -18.83
N PRO A 72 -7.88 -5.56 -17.66
CA PRO A 72 -7.13 -6.45 -16.80
C PRO A 72 -6.89 -7.80 -17.48
N THR A 73 -5.65 -8.26 -17.45
CA THR A 73 -5.33 -9.62 -17.91
C THR A 73 -5.93 -10.65 -16.95
N PRO A 74 -6.18 -11.91 -17.39
CA PRO A 74 -6.65 -12.97 -16.50
C PRO A 74 -5.74 -13.25 -15.30
N ARG A 75 -4.48 -12.81 -15.35
CA ARG A 75 -3.50 -12.93 -14.25
C ARG A 75 -3.76 -11.95 -13.12
N TRP A 76 -4.50 -10.86 -13.37
CA TRP A 76 -4.82 -9.89 -12.34
C TRP A 76 -6.09 -10.30 -11.57
N THR A 77 -5.87 -10.87 -10.39
CA THR A 77 -6.91 -11.40 -9.52
C THR A 77 -7.35 -10.44 -8.41
N HIS A 78 -6.42 -9.64 -7.86
CA HIS A 78 -6.69 -8.72 -6.75
C HIS A 78 -7.15 -7.34 -7.24
N ARG A 79 -8.45 -7.14 -7.43
CA ARG A 79 -9.04 -5.92 -8.00
C ARG A 79 -9.27 -4.84 -6.95
N ASP A 80 -8.20 -4.43 -6.30
CA ASP A 80 -8.16 -3.30 -5.37
C ASP A 80 -7.01 -2.35 -5.74
N CYS A 81 -6.96 -1.17 -5.11
CA CYS A 81 -5.97 -0.14 -5.41
C CYS A 81 -4.52 -0.65 -5.23
N ALA A 82 -4.25 -1.34 -4.13
CA ALA A 82 -2.96 -1.98 -3.86
C ALA A 82 -2.70 -3.17 -4.77
N GLY A 83 -3.74 -3.84 -5.25
CA GLY A 83 -3.70 -4.97 -6.14
C GLY A 83 -3.11 -4.64 -7.50
N LEU A 84 -3.41 -3.47 -8.06
CA LEU A 84 -2.74 -2.99 -9.28
C LEU A 84 -1.22 -2.88 -9.07
N VAL A 85 -0.79 -2.31 -7.94
CA VAL A 85 0.64 -2.14 -7.66
C VAL A 85 1.31 -3.48 -7.38
N ARG A 86 0.72 -4.33 -6.53
CA ARG A 86 1.22 -5.68 -6.25
C ARG A 86 1.37 -6.47 -7.56
N PHE A 87 0.38 -6.41 -8.44
CA PHE A 87 0.42 -7.04 -9.75
C PHE A 87 1.55 -6.46 -10.63
N ALA A 88 1.61 -5.14 -10.80
CA ALA A 88 2.61 -4.51 -11.65
C ALA A 88 4.03 -4.77 -11.17
N VAL A 89 4.28 -4.77 -9.86
CA VAL A 89 5.58 -5.09 -9.27
C VAL A 89 5.92 -6.57 -9.45
N ALA A 90 4.98 -7.47 -9.14
CA ALA A 90 5.22 -8.90 -9.29
C ALA A 90 5.49 -9.30 -10.74
N GLU A 91 4.79 -8.70 -11.69
CA GLU A 91 5.00 -8.98 -13.11
C GLU A 91 6.24 -8.26 -13.65
N ALA A 92 6.65 -7.10 -13.12
CA ALA A 92 7.91 -6.44 -13.47
C ALA A 92 9.15 -7.23 -13.01
N LEU A 93 9.00 -8.07 -11.98
CA LEU A 93 10.03 -9.00 -11.49
C LEU A 93 9.86 -10.41 -12.06
N ALA A 94 8.89 -10.65 -12.94
CA ALA A 94 8.72 -11.95 -13.58
C ALA A 94 9.81 -12.18 -14.63
N GLU A 95 9.90 -13.40 -15.15
CA GLU A 95 10.66 -13.67 -16.36
C GLU A 95 9.81 -13.28 -17.57
N HIS A 96 10.32 -12.37 -18.40
CA HIS A 96 9.59 -11.82 -19.54
C HIS A 96 9.80 -12.63 -20.83
N ASP A 97 9.66 -13.95 -20.74
CA ASP A 97 9.79 -14.87 -21.88
C ASP A 97 8.65 -14.69 -22.92
N LEU A 98 8.71 -15.45 -24.02
CA LEU A 98 7.68 -15.39 -25.07
C LEU A 98 6.29 -15.84 -24.59
N ARG A 99 6.20 -16.67 -23.54
CA ARG A 99 4.92 -17.11 -22.98
C ARG A 99 4.30 -15.98 -22.16
N TRP A 100 5.08 -15.36 -21.29
CA TRP A 100 4.69 -14.19 -20.51
C TRP A 100 4.23 -13.06 -21.41
N ARG A 101 5.01 -12.74 -22.45
CA ARG A 101 4.66 -11.68 -23.40
C ARG A 101 3.32 -11.90 -24.08
N ARG A 102 3.05 -13.13 -24.53
CA ARG A 102 1.75 -13.49 -25.12
C ARG A 102 0.62 -13.37 -24.11
N ALA A 103 0.79 -13.91 -22.90
CA ALA A 103 -0.22 -13.86 -21.85
C ALA A 103 -0.54 -12.43 -21.40
N MET A 104 0.46 -11.54 -21.42
CA MET A 104 0.33 -10.14 -21.02
C MET A 104 -0.04 -9.20 -22.17
N GLY A 105 -0.12 -9.72 -23.41
CA GLY A 105 -0.35 -8.90 -24.61
C GLY A 105 0.76 -7.86 -24.82
N MET A 106 2.00 -8.21 -24.49
CA MET A 106 3.16 -7.32 -24.53
C MET A 106 3.90 -7.38 -25.86
N ASP A 107 3.77 -6.29 -26.59
CA ASP A 107 4.33 -6.04 -27.92
C ASP A 107 5.20 -4.78 -27.95
N GLY A 108 5.91 -4.62 -29.07
CA GLY A 108 6.77 -3.47 -29.35
C GLY A 108 8.06 -3.46 -28.54
N ARG A 109 8.62 -2.25 -28.37
CA ARG A 109 9.82 -2.03 -27.57
C ARG A 109 9.51 -2.19 -26.10
N LEU A 110 10.17 -3.17 -25.48
CA LEU A 110 10.06 -3.46 -24.06
C LEU A 110 11.21 -2.81 -23.29
N PRO A 111 11.03 -2.50 -21.99
CA PRO A 111 12.13 -2.07 -21.13
C PRO A 111 13.25 -3.14 -21.04
N PRO A 112 14.48 -2.74 -20.69
CA PRO A 112 15.60 -3.69 -20.57
C PRO A 112 15.41 -4.65 -19.38
N GLU A 113 15.93 -5.87 -19.52
CA GLU A 113 16.06 -6.85 -18.44
C GLU A 113 17.32 -6.55 -17.64
N ALA A 114 17.22 -5.70 -16.62
CA ALA A 114 18.38 -5.30 -15.82
C ALA A 114 18.42 -5.94 -14.42
N VAL A 115 17.28 -6.44 -13.90
CA VAL A 115 17.21 -6.99 -12.53
C VAL A 115 17.64 -8.47 -12.54
N PRO A 116 18.72 -8.84 -11.83
CA PRO A 116 19.20 -10.22 -11.77
C PRO A 116 18.19 -11.18 -11.11
N ASP A 117 18.22 -12.44 -11.51
CA ASP A 117 17.31 -13.50 -11.04
C ASP A 117 17.27 -13.67 -9.53
N ALA A 118 18.43 -13.57 -8.87
CA ALA A 118 18.53 -13.63 -7.42
C ALA A 118 17.70 -12.51 -6.75
N LEU A 119 17.85 -11.26 -7.20
CA LEU A 119 17.07 -10.12 -6.68
C LEU A 119 15.59 -10.24 -7.04
N ARG A 120 15.26 -10.76 -8.24
CA ARG A 120 13.86 -11.04 -8.61
C ARG A 120 13.23 -12.03 -7.63
N ALA A 121 13.93 -13.11 -7.26
CA ALA A 121 13.45 -14.11 -6.32
C ALA A 121 13.27 -13.57 -4.89
N GLU A 122 14.17 -12.67 -4.44
CA GLU A 122 14.11 -12.06 -3.11
C GLU A 122 13.04 -10.98 -2.98
N LEU A 123 12.65 -10.31 -4.07
CA LEU A 123 11.69 -9.21 -4.04
C LEU A 123 10.27 -9.63 -4.46
N ARG A 124 10.16 -10.56 -5.43
CA ARG A 124 8.86 -10.92 -6.01
C ARG A 124 8.02 -11.69 -5.00
N HIS A 125 6.83 -11.15 -4.69
CA HIS A 125 5.90 -11.71 -3.71
C HIS A 125 6.44 -11.78 -2.28
N GLN A 126 7.44 -10.95 -1.96
CA GLN A 126 8.06 -10.87 -0.64
C GLN A 126 7.72 -9.53 0.04
N TRP A 127 6.43 -9.23 0.17
CA TRP A 127 5.98 -8.01 0.85
C TRP A 127 6.11 -8.16 2.35
N LYS A 128 6.78 -7.20 3.00
CA LYS A 128 6.81 -7.11 4.46
C LYS A 128 5.44 -6.72 4.99
N ARG A 129 4.98 -7.41 6.03
CA ARG A 129 3.70 -7.17 6.70
C ARG A 129 3.93 -6.49 8.05
N PRO A 130 2.92 -5.80 8.61
CA PRO A 130 3.05 -5.11 9.89
C PRO A 130 3.41 -6.03 11.07
N ASP A 131 3.09 -7.33 10.99
CA ASP A 131 3.48 -8.34 11.99
C ASP A 131 4.96 -8.78 11.89
N GLY A 132 5.71 -8.21 10.93
CA GLY A 132 7.10 -8.52 10.67
C GLY A 132 7.33 -9.72 9.75
N SER A 133 6.28 -10.44 9.35
CA SER A 133 6.38 -11.53 8.37
C SER A 133 6.47 -11.01 6.94
N THR A 134 6.86 -11.87 5.99
CA THR A 134 6.78 -11.58 4.56
C THR A 134 5.74 -12.45 3.85
N GLY A 135 5.23 -12.00 2.72
CA GLY A 135 4.46 -12.85 1.82
C GLY A 135 3.87 -12.16 0.60
N ALA A 136 3.13 -12.92 -0.21
CA ALA A 136 2.64 -12.46 -1.52
C ALA A 136 1.59 -11.35 -1.47
N TYR A 137 1.04 -11.07 -0.29
CA TYR A 137 -0.04 -10.11 -0.09
C TYR A 137 0.29 -9.16 1.07
N VAL A 138 0.05 -7.87 0.81
CA VAL A 138 0.05 -6.77 1.78
C VAL A 138 -1.04 -5.77 1.37
N ASN A 139 -1.80 -5.20 2.30
CA ASN A 139 -2.80 -4.17 1.97
C ASN A 139 -2.15 -2.80 1.65
N ALA A 140 -2.97 -1.80 1.31
CA ALA A 140 -2.50 -0.45 1.00
C ALA A 140 -1.64 0.16 2.12
N ILE A 141 -2.08 0.00 3.38
CA ILE A 141 -1.37 0.52 4.56
C ILE A 141 0.01 -0.12 4.69
N GLY A 142 0.10 -1.45 4.67
CA GLY A 142 1.38 -2.14 4.80
C GLY A 142 2.31 -1.90 3.61
N LEU A 143 1.76 -1.68 2.40
CA LEU A 143 2.57 -1.29 1.25
C LEU A 143 3.27 0.05 1.47
N VAL A 144 2.58 1.02 2.07
CA VAL A 144 3.13 2.35 2.35
C VAL A 144 4.03 2.36 3.58
N GLN A 145 3.61 1.73 4.67
CA GLN A 145 4.33 1.75 5.95
C GLN A 145 5.57 0.86 5.96
N GLU A 146 5.49 -0.34 5.36
CA GLU A 146 6.54 -1.37 5.51
C GLU A 146 7.38 -1.57 4.25
N ASN A 147 6.87 -1.15 3.08
CA ASN A 147 7.48 -1.48 1.79
C ASN A 147 7.82 -0.25 0.93
N SER A 148 7.61 0.95 1.47
CA SER A 148 7.85 2.20 0.77
C SER A 148 8.57 3.22 1.66
N ARG A 149 9.26 4.17 1.04
CA ARG A 149 9.88 5.33 1.69
C ARG A 149 9.20 6.61 1.20
N ALA A 150 8.96 7.54 2.11
CA ALA A 150 8.39 8.84 1.78
C ALA A 150 9.38 9.64 0.91
N VAL A 151 8.87 10.24 -0.17
CA VAL A 151 9.62 11.15 -1.06
C VAL A 151 9.32 12.60 -0.68
N GLY A 152 8.05 12.92 -0.46
CA GLY A 152 7.59 14.26 -0.12
C GLY A 152 6.12 14.44 -0.44
N ARG A 153 5.58 15.65 -0.25
CA ARG A 153 4.16 15.96 -0.53
C ARG A 153 3.96 16.79 -1.80
N ASP A 154 5.02 17.03 -2.56
CA ASP A 154 4.96 17.70 -3.86
C ASP A 154 5.03 16.67 -4.98
N LEU A 155 3.97 16.63 -5.81
CA LEU A 155 3.88 15.71 -6.94
C LEU A 155 5.03 15.88 -7.95
N ARG A 156 5.67 17.07 -8.03
CA ARG A 156 6.81 17.32 -8.91
C ARG A 156 8.05 16.49 -8.54
N LEU A 157 8.11 15.99 -7.30
CA LEU A 157 9.18 15.10 -6.85
C LEU A 157 8.97 13.64 -7.30
N ALA A 158 7.78 13.30 -7.79
CA ALA A 158 7.42 11.94 -8.14
C ALA A 158 8.16 11.46 -9.40
N ARG A 159 8.80 10.31 -9.29
CA ARG A 159 9.39 9.56 -10.40
C ARG A 159 8.41 8.50 -10.89
N PRO A 160 8.49 8.09 -12.18
CA PRO A 160 7.65 7.00 -12.67
C PRO A 160 7.74 5.76 -11.77
N ALA A 161 6.59 5.12 -11.56
CA ALA A 161 6.33 4.04 -10.61
C ALA A 161 6.31 4.42 -9.11
N ASP A 162 6.36 5.71 -8.76
CA ASP A 162 6.05 6.16 -7.40
C ASP A 162 4.55 6.07 -7.11
N LEU A 163 4.22 5.98 -5.82
CA LEU A 163 2.89 5.83 -5.28
C LEU A 163 2.41 7.17 -4.71
N LEU A 164 1.18 7.52 -5.00
CA LEU A 164 0.46 8.63 -4.37
C LEU A 164 -0.46 8.02 -3.33
N PHE A 165 -0.24 8.35 -2.07
CA PHE A 165 -1.03 7.81 -0.98
C PHE A 165 -2.04 8.83 -0.46
N PHE A 166 -3.28 8.37 -0.29
CA PHE A 166 -4.38 9.14 0.24
C PHE A 166 -4.94 8.49 1.51
N ASP A 167 -4.86 9.23 2.61
CA ASP A 167 -5.48 8.89 3.89
C ASP A 167 -6.94 9.32 3.90
N GLN A 168 -7.84 8.33 3.90
CA GLN A 168 -9.29 8.51 4.01
C GLN A 168 -9.82 7.81 5.28
N GLY A 169 -9.00 7.71 6.33
CA GLY A 169 -9.33 6.97 7.54
C GLY A 169 -9.38 5.46 7.27
N GLU A 170 -10.56 4.85 7.32
CA GLU A 170 -10.70 3.40 7.11
C GLU A 170 -10.55 2.99 5.62
N ALA A 171 -10.66 3.94 4.69
CA ALA A 171 -10.68 3.68 3.24
C ALA A 171 -9.39 4.15 2.53
N GLN A 172 -8.24 3.77 3.09
CA GLN A 172 -6.92 4.10 2.56
C GLN A 172 -6.80 3.76 1.07
N HIS A 173 -6.26 4.68 0.28
CA HIS A 173 -6.22 4.53 -1.17
C HIS A 173 -4.85 4.92 -1.73
N LEU A 174 -4.46 4.22 -2.78
CA LEU A 174 -3.19 4.48 -3.45
C LEU A 174 -3.37 4.53 -4.96
N MET A 175 -2.61 5.41 -5.57
CA MET A 175 -2.53 5.56 -7.01
C MET A 175 -1.08 5.45 -7.46
N LEU A 176 -0.85 5.06 -8.72
CA LEU A 176 0.47 4.87 -9.30
C LEU A 176 0.76 6.01 -10.29
N TRP A 177 1.93 6.64 -10.15
CA TRP A 177 2.41 7.65 -11.08
C TRP A 177 3.14 7.02 -12.28
N THR A 178 2.68 7.30 -13.49
CA THR A 178 3.29 6.78 -14.73
C THR A 178 4.29 7.74 -15.37
N GLY A 179 4.51 8.93 -14.79
CA GLY A 179 5.25 10.03 -15.42
C GLY A 179 4.39 10.94 -16.30
N ARG A 180 3.16 10.52 -16.64
CA ARG A 180 2.20 11.33 -17.43
C ARG A 180 0.78 11.33 -16.88
N ARG A 181 0.38 10.20 -16.29
CA ARG A 181 -0.96 9.92 -15.77
C ARG A 181 -0.83 9.28 -14.40
N ILE A 182 -1.87 9.46 -13.61
CA ILE A 182 -2.09 8.78 -12.34
C ILE A 182 -3.07 7.66 -12.65
N VAL A 183 -2.66 6.42 -12.40
CA VAL A 183 -3.44 5.22 -12.69
C VAL A 183 -3.79 4.50 -11.39
N TYR A 184 -5.00 3.98 -11.29
CA TYR A 184 -5.48 3.35 -10.07
C TYR A 184 -6.65 2.41 -10.36
N HIS A 185 -7.00 1.61 -9.35
CA HIS A 185 -8.22 0.82 -9.34
C HIS A 185 -9.15 1.42 -8.28
N ASN A 186 -10.41 1.70 -8.62
CA ASN A 186 -11.36 2.39 -7.74
C ASN A 186 -11.95 1.51 -6.63
N GLY A 187 -11.64 0.21 -6.62
CA GLY A 187 -12.11 -0.77 -5.63
C GLY A 187 -13.54 -1.27 -5.88
N ALA A 188 -14.17 -0.86 -6.97
CA ALA A 188 -15.48 -1.36 -7.35
C ALA A 188 -15.39 -2.82 -7.84
N GLU A 189 -16.43 -3.60 -7.56
CA GLU A 189 -16.56 -4.91 -8.19
C GLU A 189 -16.71 -4.77 -9.72
N PRO A 190 -16.11 -5.68 -10.50
CA PRO A 190 -16.19 -5.65 -11.95
C PRO A 190 -17.64 -5.73 -12.44
N ARG A 191 -17.98 -4.87 -13.40
CA ARG A 191 -19.27 -4.89 -14.11
C ARG A 191 -19.02 -5.03 -15.62
N PRO A 192 -19.99 -5.50 -16.41
CA PRO A 192 -19.85 -5.49 -17.86
C PRO A 192 -19.47 -4.10 -18.38
N GLY A 193 -18.30 -3.99 -19.01
CA GLY A 193 -17.77 -2.71 -19.53
C GLY A 193 -17.08 -1.79 -18.50
N ASP A 194 -17.00 -2.17 -17.22
CA ASP A 194 -16.27 -1.42 -16.19
C ASP A 194 -15.47 -2.37 -15.30
N ASP A 195 -14.14 -2.35 -15.48
CA ASP A 195 -13.19 -3.17 -14.75
C ASP A 195 -12.61 -2.48 -13.49
N GLY A 196 -13.11 -1.28 -13.16
CA GLY A 196 -12.64 -0.49 -12.02
C GLY A 196 -11.31 0.24 -12.25
N LEU A 197 -10.63 0.02 -13.39
CA LEU A 197 -9.41 0.72 -13.75
C LEU A 197 -9.68 2.15 -14.19
N ARG A 198 -8.84 3.07 -13.75
CA ARG A 198 -8.94 4.49 -14.08
C ARG A 198 -7.56 5.06 -14.35
N ALA A 199 -7.52 6.05 -15.24
CA ALA A 199 -6.34 6.82 -15.54
C ALA A 199 -6.73 8.29 -15.73
N VAL A 200 -6.04 9.17 -15.03
CA VAL A 200 -6.29 10.62 -15.09
C VAL A 200 -4.97 11.37 -15.21
N SER A 201 -4.99 12.55 -15.84
CA SER A 201 -3.84 13.45 -15.76
C SER A 201 -3.79 14.14 -14.39
N PRO A 202 -2.60 14.58 -13.93
CA PRO A 202 -2.49 15.39 -12.72
C PRO A 202 -3.36 16.64 -12.76
N ARG A 203 -3.45 17.29 -13.92
CA ARG A 203 -4.25 18.51 -14.11
C ARG A 203 -5.74 18.24 -13.88
N GLU A 204 -6.27 17.16 -14.46
CA GLU A 204 -7.67 16.77 -14.26
C GLU A 204 -7.93 16.45 -12.78
N LEU A 205 -7.06 15.67 -12.14
CA LEU A 205 -7.22 15.28 -10.74
C LEU A 205 -7.22 16.48 -9.79
N LEU A 206 -6.36 17.48 -10.03
CA LEU A 206 -6.33 18.73 -9.26
C LEU A 206 -7.60 19.58 -9.42
N GLN A 207 -8.35 19.39 -10.51
CA GLN A 207 -9.57 20.13 -10.82
C GLN A 207 -10.85 19.44 -10.34
N TRP A 208 -10.77 18.22 -9.80
CA TRP A 208 -11.93 17.49 -9.30
C TRP A 208 -12.67 18.23 -8.20
N ALA A 209 -14.01 18.19 -8.22
CA ALA A 209 -14.84 18.79 -7.18
C ALA A 209 -14.58 18.18 -5.79
N ASP A 210 -14.38 16.86 -5.71
CA ASP A 210 -13.97 16.20 -4.47
C ASP A 210 -12.48 16.49 -4.21
N THR A 211 -12.24 17.47 -3.34
CA THR A 211 -10.89 17.97 -3.02
C THR A 211 -10.03 16.95 -2.30
N ARG A 212 -10.62 15.92 -1.70
CA ARG A 212 -9.90 14.90 -0.93
C ARG A 212 -8.93 14.08 -1.77
N TRP A 213 -9.15 14.02 -3.08
CA TRP A 213 -8.33 13.26 -4.03
C TRP A 213 -7.27 14.10 -4.75
N ARG A 214 -7.17 15.39 -4.46
CA ARG A 214 -6.20 16.28 -5.10
C ARG A 214 -4.80 16.02 -4.51
N PRO A 215 -3.78 15.67 -5.32
CA PRO A 215 -2.42 15.42 -4.84
C PRO A 215 -1.69 16.75 -4.59
N ASP A 216 -2.17 17.49 -3.61
CA ASP A 216 -1.70 18.81 -3.22
C ASP A 216 -1.15 18.76 -1.79
N ALA A 217 -0.02 19.41 -1.53
CA ALA A 217 0.61 19.43 -0.21
C ALA A 217 -0.28 20.08 0.88
N ALA A 218 -1.23 20.93 0.52
CA ALA A 218 -2.20 21.50 1.45
C ALA A 218 -3.39 20.56 1.73
N ASN A 219 -3.63 19.53 0.92
CA ASN A 219 -4.71 18.58 1.14
C ASN A 219 -4.34 17.62 2.29
N PRO A 220 -5.04 17.63 3.45
CA PRO A 220 -4.69 16.76 4.58
C PRO A 220 -4.86 15.27 4.27
N ASN A 221 -5.71 14.91 3.31
CA ASN A 221 -5.89 13.53 2.89
C ASN A 221 -4.74 13.05 2.00
N PHE A 222 -3.95 13.95 1.39
CA PHE A 222 -2.80 13.54 0.58
C PHE A 222 -1.58 13.35 1.48
N ALA A 223 -1.36 12.11 1.92
CA ALA A 223 -0.22 11.76 2.78
C ALA A 223 1.12 12.00 2.07
N GLY A 224 1.15 11.83 0.75
CA GLY A 224 2.28 12.24 -0.09
C GLY A 224 2.64 11.24 -1.19
N VAL A 225 3.83 11.46 -1.74
CA VAL A 225 4.50 10.61 -2.72
C VAL A 225 5.43 9.67 -1.98
N TYR A 226 5.37 8.40 -2.35
CA TYR A 226 6.18 7.32 -1.79
C TYR A 226 6.83 6.54 -2.93
N THR A 227 8.06 6.07 -2.71
CA THR A 227 8.73 5.15 -3.63
C THR A 227 8.93 3.82 -2.93
N LEU A 228 8.89 2.72 -3.68
CA LEU A 228 9.17 1.40 -3.13
C LEU A 228 10.58 1.37 -2.50
N ALA A 229 10.68 0.71 -1.34
CA ALA A 229 11.84 0.80 -0.45
C ALA A 229 13.12 0.17 -1.03
N PHE A 230 12.99 -0.74 -2.00
CA PHE A 230 14.11 -1.37 -2.69
C PHE A 230 14.65 -0.56 -3.89
N LEU A 231 14.13 0.65 -4.13
CA LEU A 231 14.55 1.50 -5.25
C LEU A 231 15.49 2.62 -4.80
N THR A 232 16.53 2.86 -5.61
CA THR A 232 17.46 4.00 -5.48
C THR A 232 17.04 5.24 -6.29
#